data_AF-Q12DY2-F1
#
_entry.id   AF-Q12DY2-F1
#
_cell.length_a   1.000
_cell.length_b   1.000
_cell.length_c   1.000
_cell.angle_alpha   90.00
_cell.angle_beta   90.00
_cell.angle_gamma   90.00
#
_symmetry.space_group_name_H-M   'P 1'
#
loop_
_entity.id
_entity.type
_entity.pdbx_description
1 polymer ?
#
loop_
_entity_poly.entity_id
_entity_poly.type
_entity_poly.pdbx_seq_one_letter_code
_entity_poly.pdbx_strand_id
1 'polypeptide(L)'
;MNDYDDMLPASQGSGELVPYAPAGPLLPSAPAGSALDLLDDRAEHGHTAAPTVFGQQLSPGTSPQAVQQAMVQITETFARDMSRAIPAAHTRFAIDLFKQMAAMTPAPRNVVATHNYDLRNLAFLKEDHALVTFFANAMAQRGLPQSSAYAILHWYHALSARVYQQQSQQQQQRTTDTFSDSELAQIDERSESDREDGMDVLRVAWGHELEPRLALVRQYVRNLPAAARQKLENAVLPGGKLAANDAGVIQALHAEAVGPMPTGGNLALEIAEIEHALRTDRARYNRSPLMQARYLALLHLRDDS
;
A
#
# COMPACT_ATOMS: atom_id res chain seq x y z
N MET A 1 -49.31 -34.01 -20.47
CA MET A 1 -48.18 -33.37 -21.17
C MET A 1 -47.54 -32.55 -20.08
N ASN A 2 -46.65 -33.18 -19.33
CA ASN A 2 -46.34 -32.84 -17.94
C ASN A 2 -44.99 -32.15 -17.86
N ASP A 3 -44.99 -30.97 -17.25
CA ASP A 3 -44.12 -30.53 -16.16
C ASP A 3 -42.66 -30.98 -16.19
N TYR A 4 -41.80 -30.09 -16.69
CA TYR A 4 -40.40 -29.99 -16.31
C TYR A 4 -40.08 -28.52 -16.07
N ASP A 5 -40.62 -28.01 -14.97
CA ASP A 5 -40.33 -26.68 -14.43
C ASP A 5 -40.13 -26.82 -12.92
N ASP A 6 -39.10 -27.55 -12.51
CA ASP A 6 -38.57 -27.50 -11.14
C ASP A 6 -37.25 -28.28 -11.05
N MET A 7 -36.10 -27.59 -11.04
CA MET A 7 -34.82 -28.08 -10.49
C MET A 7 -33.79 -26.94 -10.44
N LEU A 8 -34.13 -25.86 -9.74
CA LEU A 8 -33.14 -24.94 -9.17
C LEU A 8 -33.21 -25.06 -7.64
N PRO A 9 -32.16 -25.55 -6.95
CA PRO A 9 -32.16 -25.54 -5.50
C PRO A 9 -32.13 -24.10 -4.99
N ALA A 10 -33.10 -23.80 -4.14
CA ALA A 10 -33.34 -22.52 -3.50
C ALA A 10 -32.08 -21.95 -2.82
N SER A 11 -31.84 -20.67 -3.10
CA SER A 11 -30.93 -19.82 -2.35
C SER A 11 -31.48 -19.58 -0.94
N GLN A 12 -31.07 -20.38 0.04
CA GLN A 12 -31.18 -20.03 1.46
C GLN A 12 -29.92 -20.44 2.21
N GLY A 13 -29.19 -19.43 2.63
CA GLY A 13 -27.92 -19.57 3.34
C GLY A 13 -27.09 -18.32 3.16
N SER A 14 -27.56 -17.19 3.71
CA SER A 14 -26.71 -16.05 4.02
C SER A 14 -25.69 -16.47 5.06
N GLY A 15 -24.68 -17.22 4.62
CA GLY A 15 -23.44 -17.41 5.37
C GLY A 15 -22.66 -16.12 5.26
N GLU A 16 -23.00 -15.13 6.09
CA GLU A 16 -22.08 -14.04 6.38
C GLU A 16 -20.75 -14.68 6.79
N LEU A 17 -19.74 -14.49 5.94
CA LEU A 17 -18.36 -14.80 6.30
C LEU A 17 -18.04 -13.92 7.50
N VAL A 18 -17.80 -14.57 8.64
CA VAL A 18 -17.44 -13.90 9.89
C VAL A 18 -16.29 -12.91 9.63
N PRO A 19 -16.43 -11.63 10.01
CA PRO A 19 -15.35 -10.67 9.85
C PRO A 19 -14.10 -11.13 10.59
N TYR A 20 -12.98 -11.14 9.88
CA TYR A 20 -11.67 -11.44 10.45
C TYR A 20 -11.30 -10.33 11.43
N ALA A 21 -11.31 -10.65 12.72
CA ALA A 21 -10.83 -9.79 13.80
C ALA A 21 -9.75 -10.56 14.57
N PRO A 22 -8.45 -10.37 14.26
CA PRO A 22 -7.40 -10.86 15.14
C PRO A 22 -7.42 -10.01 16.41
N ALA A 23 -8.15 -10.46 17.42
CA ALA A 23 -8.12 -9.89 18.74
C ALA A 23 -6.85 -10.39 19.46
N GLY A 24 -5.79 -9.58 19.44
CA GLY A 24 -4.70 -9.67 20.41
C GLY A 24 -3.29 -9.51 19.82
N PRO A 25 -2.37 -8.84 20.54
CA PRO A 25 -0.96 -8.87 20.20
C PRO A 25 -0.41 -10.28 20.51
N LEU A 26 0.04 -10.99 19.49
CA LEU A 26 0.61 -12.32 19.61
C LEU A 26 2.08 -12.21 20.07
N LEU A 27 2.28 -12.26 21.38
CA LEU A 27 3.58 -12.56 21.99
C LEU A 27 3.42 -13.71 22.98
N PRO A 28 4.00 -14.89 22.70
CA PRO A 28 4.56 -15.74 23.74
C PRO A 28 6.07 -15.52 23.82
N SER A 29 6.56 -15.19 25.02
CA SER A 29 7.99 -15.16 25.34
C SER A 29 8.60 -16.55 25.12
N ALA A 30 9.63 -16.65 24.27
CA ALA A 30 10.35 -17.89 24.05
C ALA A 30 11.39 -18.13 25.17
N PRO A 31 11.57 -19.37 25.67
CA PRO A 31 12.74 -19.73 26.46
C PRO A 31 13.95 -19.93 25.53
N ALA A 32 15.11 -19.45 25.99
CA ALA A 32 16.40 -19.59 25.31
C ALA A 32 16.80 -21.07 25.17
N GLY A 33 17.23 -21.49 23.98
CA GLY A 33 17.78 -22.83 23.79
C GLY A 33 18.19 -23.18 22.36
N SER A 34 19.50 -23.30 22.17
CA SER A 34 20.23 -24.05 21.13
C SER A 34 20.38 -23.43 19.74
N ALA A 35 21.55 -22.83 19.56
CA ALA A 35 22.20 -22.58 18.28
C ALA A 35 22.49 -23.89 17.55
N LEU A 36 22.21 -23.90 16.24
CA LEU A 36 22.77 -24.86 15.30
C LEU A 36 23.69 -24.06 14.37
N ASP A 37 24.98 -24.32 14.54
CA ASP A 37 26.09 -23.80 13.77
C ASP A 37 26.08 -24.41 12.36
N LEU A 38 25.94 -23.58 11.34
CA LEU A 38 26.14 -23.93 9.94
C LEU A 38 26.95 -22.81 9.30
N LEU A 39 28.28 -22.97 9.38
CA LEU A 39 29.26 -22.39 8.50
C LEU A 39 28.94 -22.79 7.04
N ASP A 40 28.61 -21.82 6.20
CA ASP A 40 28.92 -21.88 4.77
C ASP A 40 29.40 -20.50 4.29
N ASP A 41 30.69 -20.46 3.96
CA ASP A 41 31.43 -19.33 3.41
C ASP A 41 31.40 -19.41 1.88
N ARG A 42 30.48 -18.68 1.21
CA ARG A 42 30.73 -17.97 -0.06
C ARG A 42 29.46 -17.34 -0.66
N ALA A 43 29.40 -16.02 -0.62
CA ALA A 43 29.23 -15.12 -1.78
C ALA A 43 28.53 -13.81 -1.36
N GLU A 44 29.39 -12.84 -1.07
CA GLU A 44 29.26 -11.38 -1.21
C GLU A 44 27.96 -10.85 -1.85
N HIS A 45 27.36 -9.85 -1.17
CA HIS A 45 26.08 -9.16 -1.44
C HIS A 45 24.83 -9.83 -0.84
N GLY A 46 24.89 -10.11 0.47
CA GLY A 46 23.75 -10.57 1.27
C GLY A 46 22.73 -9.47 1.56
N HIS A 47 22.02 -8.99 0.53
CA HIS A 47 20.66 -8.54 0.77
C HIS A 47 19.84 -9.80 1.05
N THR A 48 19.68 -10.15 2.33
CA THR A 48 18.70 -11.15 2.76
C THR A 48 17.34 -10.65 2.31
N ALA A 49 16.90 -11.11 1.13
CA ALA A 49 15.60 -10.76 0.61
C ALA A 49 14.56 -11.13 1.68
N ALA A 50 13.80 -10.12 2.12
CA ALA A 50 12.79 -10.32 3.15
C ALA A 50 11.91 -11.51 2.75
N PRO A 51 11.60 -12.42 3.70
CA PRO A 51 10.80 -13.60 3.38
C PRO A 51 9.49 -13.15 2.75
N THR A 52 9.14 -13.74 1.62
CA THR A 52 7.93 -13.40 0.88
C THR A 52 6.85 -14.44 1.12
N VAL A 53 5.65 -14.01 1.46
CA VAL A 53 4.46 -14.86 1.50
C VAL A 53 3.53 -14.39 0.41
N PHE A 54 3.26 -15.27 -0.57
CA PHE A 54 2.42 -14.95 -1.73
C PHE A 54 2.87 -13.71 -2.50
N GLY A 55 4.16 -13.64 -2.83
CA GLY A 55 4.75 -12.52 -3.58
C GLY A 55 4.95 -11.26 -2.74
N GLN A 56 4.35 -11.16 -1.55
CA GLN A 56 4.49 -10.01 -0.67
C GLN A 56 5.66 -10.17 0.29
N GLN A 57 6.50 -9.13 0.39
CA GLN A 57 7.53 -9.06 1.41
C GLN A 57 6.89 -8.91 2.79
N LEU A 58 7.24 -9.81 3.70
CA LEU A 58 6.86 -9.66 5.10
C LEU A 58 7.63 -8.52 5.75
N SER A 59 7.03 -7.93 6.79
CA SER A 59 7.69 -6.87 7.56
C SER A 59 9.05 -7.34 8.11
N PRO A 60 10.07 -6.48 8.12
CA PRO A 60 11.35 -6.80 8.75
C PRO A 60 11.15 -7.30 10.18
N GLY A 61 11.83 -8.36 10.57
CA GLY A 61 11.70 -8.96 11.90
C GLY A 61 10.55 -9.95 12.08
N THR A 62 9.77 -10.25 11.03
CA THR A 62 8.76 -11.32 11.10
C THR A 62 9.43 -12.66 11.41
N SER A 63 9.07 -13.27 12.54
CA SER A 63 9.67 -14.54 12.94
C SER A 63 9.25 -15.68 12.00
N PRO A 64 10.10 -16.68 11.75
CA PRO A 64 9.72 -17.87 10.97
C PRO A 64 8.46 -18.57 11.50
N GLN A 65 8.24 -18.50 12.82
CA GLN A 65 7.05 -19.03 13.48
C GLN A 65 5.78 -18.26 13.09
N ALA A 66 5.84 -16.93 12.99
CA ALA A 66 4.72 -16.11 12.53
C ALA A 66 4.35 -16.43 11.07
N VAL A 67 5.35 -16.65 10.21
CA VAL A 67 5.14 -17.10 8.82
C VAL A 67 4.44 -18.46 8.79
N GLN A 68 4.90 -19.40 9.62
CA GLN A 68 4.30 -20.73 9.68
C GLN A 68 2.85 -20.68 10.18
N GLN A 69 2.55 -19.87 11.19
CA GLN A 69 1.19 -19.67 11.69
C GLN A 69 0.28 -19.04 10.64
N ALA A 70 0.74 -18.02 9.93
CA ALA A 70 0.00 -17.42 8.83
C ALA A 70 -0.31 -18.45 7.74
N MET A 71 0.67 -19.29 7.38
CA MET A 71 0.47 -20.38 6.42
C MET A 71 -0.54 -21.44 6.89
N VAL A 72 -0.54 -21.79 8.17
CA VAL A 72 -1.56 -22.69 8.73
C VAL A 72 -2.95 -22.09 8.56
N GLN A 73 -3.15 -20.83 8.97
CA GLN A 73 -4.45 -20.16 8.83
C GLN A 73 -4.93 -20.09 7.38
N ILE A 74 -4.01 -19.77 6.46
CA ILE A 74 -4.32 -19.65 5.03
C ILE A 74 -4.69 -21.02 4.44
N THR A 75 -3.94 -22.07 4.78
CA THR A 75 -4.24 -23.43 4.29
C THR A 75 -5.53 -24.01 4.88
N GLU A 76 -5.87 -23.70 6.13
CA GLU A 76 -7.15 -24.08 6.74
C GLU A 76 -8.34 -23.35 6.10
N THR A 77 -8.19 -22.04 5.85
CA THR A 77 -9.21 -21.23 5.16
C THR A 77 -9.42 -21.74 3.74
N PHE A 78 -8.34 -21.99 3.02
CA PHE A 78 -8.39 -22.60 1.70
C PHE A 78 -9.08 -23.96 1.72
N ALA A 79 -8.70 -24.85 2.65
CA ALA A 79 -9.30 -26.17 2.76
C ALA A 79 -10.82 -26.09 2.97
N ARG A 80 -11.25 -25.17 3.84
CA ARG A 80 -12.66 -24.92 4.14
C ARG A 80 -13.42 -24.45 2.90
N ASP A 81 -12.90 -23.43 2.22
CA ASP A 81 -13.56 -22.82 1.06
C ASP A 81 -13.60 -23.77 -0.14
N MET A 82 -12.51 -24.49 -0.38
CA MET A 82 -12.37 -25.38 -1.55
C MET A 82 -12.99 -26.76 -1.34
N SER A 83 -13.26 -27.19 -0.11
CA SER A 83 -13.88 -28.50 0.18
C SER A 83 -15.21 -28.72 -0.54
N ARG A 84 -15.92 -27.64 -0.87
CA ARG A 84 -17.21 -27.66 -1.58
C ARG A 84 -17.07 -27.45 -3.09
N ALA A 85 -15.96 -26.87 -3.54
CA ALA A 85 -15.78 -26.41 -4.91
C ALA A 85 -14.97 -27.39 -5.78
N ILE A 86 -14.03 -28.12 -5.18
CA ILE A 86 -13.12 -29.02 -5.90
C ILE A 86 -12.92 -30.33 -5.13
N PRO A 87 -12.51 -31.43 -5.81
CA PRO A 87 -12.21 -32.70 -5.16
C PRO A 87 -11.14 -32.56 -4.07
N ALA A 88 -11.31 -33.28 -2.96
CA ALA A 88 -10.40 -33.22 -1.81
C ALA A 88 -8.92 -33.51 -2.17
N ALA A 89 -8.66 -34.34 -3.18
CA ALA A 89 -7.33 -34.60 -3.69
C ALA A 89 -6.66 -33.35 -4.28
N HIS A 90 -7.42 -32.52 -5.02
CA HIS A 90 -6.93 -31.28 -5.61
C HIS A 90 -6.69 -30.23 -4.51
N THR A 91 -7.58 -30.16 -3.51
CA THR A 91 -7.41 -29.28 -2.35
C THR A 91 -6.13 -29.61 -1.59
N ARG A 92 -5.86 -30.88 -1.30
CA ARG A 92 -4.62 -31.30 -0.61
C ARG A 92 -3.39 -30.94 -1.43
N PHE A 93 -3.40 -31.22 -2.74
CA PHE A 93 -2.31 -30.86 -3.63
C PHE A 93 -2.03 -29.35 -3.63
N ALA A 94 -3.06 -28.51 -3.71
CA ALA A 94 -2.89 -27.06 -3.67
C ALA A 94 -2.36 -26.56 -2.33
N ILE A 95 -2.79 -27.16 -1.20
CA ILE A 95 -2.22 -26.87 0.13
C ILE A 95 -0.73 -27.19 0.18
N ASP A 96 -0.32 -28.35 -0.33
CA ASP A 96 1.09 -28.74 -0.36
C ASP A 96 1.91 -27.81 -1.25
N LEU A 97 1.33 -27.38 -2.39
CA LEU A 97 1.94 -26.42 -3.28
C LEU A 97 2.11 -25.03 -2.63
N PHE A 98 1.11 -24.56 -1.87
CA PHE A 98 1.21 -23.32 -1.09
C PHE A 98 2.33 -23.40 -0.05
N LYS A 99 2.45 -24.53 0.65
CA LYS A 99 3.54 -24.74 1.63
C LYS A 99 4.91 -24.78 0.96
N GLN A 100 5.03 -25.47 -0.17
CA GLN A 100 6.26 -25.52 -0.94
C GLN A 100 6.69 -24.14 -1.41
N MET A 101 5.74 -23.33 -1.87
CA MET A 101 6.00 -21.96 -2.31
C MET A 101 6.43 -21.04 -1.17
N ALA A 102 5.81 -21.15 0.00
CA ALA A 102 6.23 -20.38 1.17
C ALA A 102 7.65 -20.75 1.64
N ALA A 103 8.12 -21.97 1.35
CA ALA A 103 9.48 -22.39 1.60
C ALA A 103 10.48 -21.94 0.51
N MET A 104 10.01 -21.65 -0.71
CA MET A 104 10.85 -21.19 -1.82
C MET A 104 11.14 -19.69 -1.70
N THR A 105 12.26 -19.36 -1.04
CA THR A 105 12.80 -17.98 -0.99
C THR A 105 14.16 -17.97 -1.69
N PRO A 106 14.38 -17.18 -2.76
CA PRO A 106 13.47 -16.20 -3.36
C PRO A 106 12.38 -16.81 -4.25
N ALA A 107 11.28 -16.08 -4.41
CA ALA A 107 10.19 -16.45 -5.31
C ALA A 107 10.72 -16.66 -6.76
N PRO A 108 10.17 -17.63 -7.51
CA PRO A 108 10.61 -17.92 -8.86
C PRO A 108 10.42 -16.71 -9.78
N ARG A 109 11.48 -16.34 -10.49
CA ARG A 109 11.48 -15.27 -11.49
C ARG A 109 11.55 -15.90 -12.88
N ASN A 110 10.90 -15.30 -13.87
CA ASN A 110 10.95 -15.70 -15.29
C ASN A 110 10.46 -17.14 -15.56
N VAL A 111 9.31 -17.52 -15.02
CA VAL A 111 8.70 -18.83 -15.29
C VAL A 111 8.00 -18.81 -16.65
N VAL A 112 8.37 -19.73 -17.54
CA VAL A 112 7.72 -19.90 -18.85
C VAL A 112 6.46 -20.76 -18.69
N ALA A 113 5.35 -20.34 -19.31
CA ALA A 113 4.10 -21.10 -19.28
C ALA A 113 4.24 -22.40 -20.10
N THR A 114 3.99 -23.53 -19.43
CA THR A 114 3.92 -24.88 -20.00
C THR A 114 2.55 -25.52 -19.83
N HIS A 115 1.61 -24.81 -19.19
CA HIS A 115 0.22 -25.23 -19.02
C HIS A 115 -0.65 -24.80 -20.22
N ASN A 116 -1.76 -25.53 -20.41
CA ASN A 116 -2.77 -25.21 -21.44
C ASN A 116 -4.02 -24.51 -20.86
N TYR A 117 -3.98 -24.06 -19.60
CA TYR A 117 -5.11 -23.36 -18.98
C TYR A 117 -5.34 -21.98 -19.59
N ASP A 118 -6.61 -21.64 -19.80
CA ASP A 118 -7.02 -20.28 -20.16
C ASP A 118 -7.14 -19.41 -18.89
N LEU A 119 -6.20 -18.47 -18.73
CA LEU A 119 -6.12 -17.56 -17.58
C LEU A 119 -6.59 -16.13 -17.91
N ARG A 120 -7.15 -15.89 -19.11
CA ARG A 120 -7.46 -14.53 -19.61
C ARG A 120 -8.45 -13.75 -18.73
N ASN A 121 -9.31 -14.46 -17.99
CA ASN A 121 -10.33 -13.84 -17.12
C ASN A 121 -9.83 -13.56 -15.69
N LEU A 122 -8.56 -13.83 -15.40
CA LEU A 122 -7.97 -13.57 -14.10
C LEU A 122 -6.97 -12.41 -14.23
N ALA A 123 -7.32 -11.25 -13.69
CA ALA A 123 -6.51 -10.04 -13.75
C ALA A 123 -5.47 -10.03 -12.62
N PHE A 124 -4.35 -10.73 -12.80
CA PHE A 124 -3.27 -10.75 -11.81
C PHE A 124 -2.42 -9.48 -11.87
N LEU A 125 -1.83 -9.12 -10.73
CA LEU A 125 -0.79 -8.10 -10.66
C LEU A 125 0.45 -8.57 -11.44
N LYS A 126 1.17 -7.64 -12.08
CA LYS A 126 2.33 -7.96 -12.92
C LYS A 126 3.41 -8.72 -12.14
N GLU A 127 3.53 -8.41 -10.86
CA GLU A 127 4.47 -9.00 -9.90
C GLU A 127 4.14 -10.48 -9.63
N ASP A 128 2.87 -10.85 -9.68
CA ASP A 128 2.39 -12.20 -9.40
C ASP A 128 2.45 -13.14 -10.62
N HIS A 129 2.67 -12.61 -11.83
CA HIS A 129 2.61 -13.41 -13.07
C HIS A 129 3.52 -14.64 -13.05
N ALA A 130 4.76 -14.50 -12.58
CA ALA A 130 5.70 -15.63 -12.53
C ALA A 130 5.24 -16.72 -11.56
N LEU A 131 4.69 -16.30 -10.41
CA LEU A 131 4.16 -17.19 -9.40
C LEU A 131 2.88 -17.89 -9.88
N VAL A 132 1.93 -17.16 -10.45
CA VAL A 132 0.72 -17.74 -11.04
C VAL A 132 1.06 -18.74 -12.15
N THR A 133 2.01 -18.39 -13.01
CA THR A 133 2.48 -19.30 -14.08
C THR A 133 3.10 -20.57 -13.50
N PHE A 134 3.87 -20.46 -12.41
CA PHE A 134 4.39 -21.61 -11.68
C PHE A 134 3.28 -22.50 -11.12
N PHE A 135 2.27 -21.92 -10.47
CA PHE A 135 1.10 -22.66 -9.97
C PHE A 135 0.37 -23.39 -11.10
N ALA A 136 0.10 -22.69 -12.18
CA ALA A 136 -0.60 -23.23 -13.33
C ALA A 136 0.21 -24.37 -13.98
N ASN A 137 1.53 -24.24 -14.11
CA ASN A 137 2.40 -25.32 -14.57
C ASN A 137 2.34 -26.55 -13.66
N ALA A 138 2.46 -26.36 -12.33
CA ALA A 138 2.42 -27.47 -11.37
C ALA A 138 1.07 -28.21 -11.38
N MET A 139 -0.04 -27.48 -11.50
CA MET A 139 -1.38 -28.07 -11.63
C MET A 139 -1.54 -28.83 -12.95
N ALA A 140 -1.01 -28.30 -14.06
CA ALA A 140 -1.05 -28.98 -15.35
C ALA A 140 -0.23 -30.28 -15.34
N GLN A 141 0.95 -30.27 -14.73
CA GLN A 141 1.79 -31.47 -14.58
C GLN A 141 1.09 -32.58 -13.78
N ARG A 142 0.22 -32.23 -12.83
CA ARG A 142 -0.61 -33.18 -12.07
C ARG A 142 -1.92 -33.54 -12.76
N GLY A 143 -2.18 -33.02 -13.95
CA GLY A 143 -3.39 -33.31 -14.71
C GLY A 143 -4.67 -32.78 -14.06
N LEU A 144 -4.59 -31.66 -13.33
CA LEU A 144 -5.80 -31.05 -12.78
C LEU A 144 -6.71 -30.56 -13.91
N PRO A 145 -8.04 -30.66 -13.76
CA PRO A 145 -8.96 -30.08 -14.72
C PRO A 145 -8.91 -28.56 -14.62
N GLN A 146 -9.19 -27.88 -15.75
CA GLN A 146 -9.19 -26.41 -15.83
C GLN A 146 -10.09 -25.77 -14.77
N SER A 147 -11.25 -26.36 -14.47
CA SER A 147 -12.16 -25.85 -13.43
C SER A 147 -11.52 -25.81 -12.04
N SER A 148 -10.75 -26.84 -11.68
CA SER A 148 -10.03 -26.88 -10.39
C SER A 148 -8.89 -25.87 -10.38
N ALA A 149 -8.10 -25.81 -11.45
CA ALA A 149 -7.01 -24.84 -11.56
C ALA A 149 -7.53 -23.40 -11.49
N TYR A 150 -8.64 -23.11 -12.16
CA TYR A 150 -9.29 -21.80 -12.15
C TYR A 150 -9.82 -21.44 -10.76
N ALA A 151 -10.51 -22.36 -10.07
CA ALA A 151 -11.01 -22.13 -8.71
C ALA A 151 -9.88 -21.81 -7.73
N ILE A 152 -8.77 -22.55 -7.81
CA ILE A 152 -7.59 -22.36 -6.96
C ILE A 152 -6.95 -20.99 -7.24
N LEU A 153 -6.72 -20.63 -8.50
CA LEU A 153 -6.09 -19.36 -8.88
C LEU A 153 -6.99 -18.15 -8.58
N HIS A 154 -8.29 -18.29 -8.76
CA HIS A 154 -9.25 -17.25 -8.41
C HIS A 154 -9.28 -17.01 -6.90
N TRP A 155 -9.28 -18.09 -6.10
CA TRP A 155 -9.19 -17.97 -4.65
C TRP A 155 -7.88 -17.32 -4.22
N TYR A 156 -6.76 -17.72 -4.83
CA TYR A 156 -5.44 -17.11 -4.59
C TYR A 156 -5.46 -15.61 -4.86
N HIS A 157 -6.01 -15.19 -6.01
CA HIS A 157 -6.13 -13.79 -6.37
C HIS A 157 -7.01 -13.00 -5.39
N ALA A 158 -8.14 -13.57 -4.97
CA ALA A 158 -9.02 -12.93 -3.98
C ALA A 158 -8.32 -12.78 -2.62
N LEU A 159 -7.52 -13.78 -2.21
CA LEU A 159 -6.72 -13.70 -1.00
C LEU A 159 -5.65 -12.62 -1.11
N SER A 160 -4.85 -12.61 -2.17
CA SER A 160 -3.77 -11.63 -2.33
C SER A 160 -4.31 -10.20 -2.34
N ALA A 161 -5.39 -9.95 -3.07
CA ALA A 161 -6.08 -8.65 -3.07
C ALA A 161 -6.52 -8.21 -1.67
N ARG A 162 -7.06 -9.13 -0.85
CA ARG A 162 -7.44 -8.84 0.54
C ARG A 162 -6.23 -8.50 1.40
N VAL A 163 -5.11 -9.23 1.26
CA VAL A 163 -3.88 -8.94 2.02
C VAL A 163 -3.32 -7.56 1.64
N TYR A 164 -3.29 -7.22 0.33
CA TYR A 164 -2.90 -5.87 -0.12
C TYR A 164 -3.81 -4.79 0.46
N GLN A 165 -5.13 -5.00 0.47
CA GLN A 165 -6.07 -4.04 1.06
C GLN A 165 -5.84 -3.86 2.56
N GLN A 166 -5.65 -4.94 3.33
CA GLN A 166 -5.38 -4.86 4.77
C GLN A 166 -4.07 -4.12 5.07
N GLN A 167 -3.00 -4.36 4.30
CA GLN A 167 -1.75 -3.64 4.46
C GLN A 167 -1.89 -2.15 4.13
N SER A 168 -2.60 -1.83 3.04
CA SER A 168 -2.82 -0.43 2.66
C SER A 168 -3.59 0.35 3.74
N GLN A 169 -4.53 -0.29 4.44
CA GLN A 169 -5.26 0.33 5.56
C GLN A 169 -4.39 0.50 6.81
N GLN A 170 -3.52 -0.47 7.12
CA GLN A 170 -2.61 -0.36 8.27
C GLN A 170 -1.48 0.65 8.06
N GLN A 171 -1.08 0.93 6.82
CA GLN A 171 -0.07 1.94 6.50
C GLN A 171 -0.62 3.37 6.51
N GLN A 172 -1.94 3.56 6.42
CA GLN A 172 -2.55 4.90 6.35
C GLN A 172 -2.56 5.67 7.68
N GLN A 173 -2.21 5.06 8.81
CA GLN A 173 -2.25 5.71 10.13
C GLN A 173 -1.12 5.29 11.09
N ARG A 174 0.10 5.07 10.59
CA ARG A 174 1.25 4.91 11.50
C ARG A 174 1.78 6.27 11.93
N THR A 175 1.72 6.54 13.23
CA THR A 175 2.48 7.63 13.85
C THR A 175 3.82 7.09 14.34
N THR A 176 4.81 7.97 14.51
CA THR A 176 6.12 7.64 15.10
C THR A 176 6.01 6.81 16.40
N ASP A 177 4.97 7.02 17.20
CA ASP A 177 4.70 6.28 18.45
C ASP A 177 4.41 4.77 18.27
N THR A 178 4.16 4.32 17.04
CA THR A 178 3.83 2.92 16.73
C THR A 178 5.01 2.09 16.24
N PHE A 179 6.17 2.74 16.05
CA PHE A 179 7.39 2.10 15.57
C PHE A 179 8.24 1.62 16.75
N SER A 180 8.95 0.52 16.54
CA SER A 180 10.00 0.09 17.47
C SER A 180 11.19 1.06 17.44
N ASP A 181 12.00 1.09 18.50
CA ASP A 181 13.20 1.94 18.59
C ASP A 181 14.15 1.73 17.39
N SER A 182 14.25 0.50 16.88
CA SER A 182 15.09 0.17 15.72
C SER A 182 14.51 0.67 14.40
N GLU A 183 13.18 0.70 14.25
CA GLU A 183 12.51 1.29 13.09
C GLU A 183 12.62 2.82 13.11
N LEU A 184 12.46 3.44 14.29
CA LEU A 184 12.65 4.89 14.47
C LEU A 184 14.08 5.31 14.11
N ALA A 185 15.10 4.56 14.56
CA ALA A 185 16.49 4.84 14.20
C ALA A 185 16.73 4.80 12.68
N GLN A 186 16.07 3.88 11.96
CA GLN A 186 16.16 3.81 10.49
C GLN A 186 15.43 4.99 9.81
N ILE A 187 14.28 5.40 10.35
CA ILE A 187 13.56 6.58 9.86
C ILE A 187 14.42 7.84 10.08
N ASP A 188 15.02 7.99 11.26
CA ASP A 188 15.89 9.12 11.59
C ASP A 188 17.14 9.17 10.71
N GLU A 189 17.79 8.02 10.46
CA GLU A 189 18.95 7.94 9.58
C GLU A 189 18.62 8.35 8.13
N ARG A 190 17.43 7.98 7.64
CA ARG A 190 16.98 8.33 6.28
C ARG A 190 16.34 9.71 6.18
N SER A 191 15.85 10.26 7.29
CA SER A 191 15.04 11.49 7.32
C SER A 191 15.73 12.65 6.60
N GLU A 192 17.04 12.80 6.79
CA GLU A 192 17.79 13.88 6.14
C GLU A 192 17.89 13.70 4.62
N SER A 193 18.18 12.47 4.15
CA SER A 193 18.17 12.15 2.72
C SER A 193 16.78 12.35 2.11
N ASP A 194 15.74 11.87 2.79
CA ASP A 194 14.34 12.01 2.36
C ASP A 194 13.91 13.48 2.27
N ARG A 195 14.43 14.32 3.18
CA ARG A 195 14.21 15.77 3.21
C ARG A 195 14.90 16.46 2.05
N GLU A 196 16.16 16.10 1.75
CA GLU A 196 16.89 16.62 0.60
C GLU A 196 16.21 16.24 -0.71
N ASP A 197 15.85 14.97 -0.88
CA ASP A 197 15.12 14.48 -2.06
C ASP A 197 13.78 15.20 -2.25
N GLY A 198 13.02 15.38 -1.15
CA GLY A 198 11.78 16.15 -1.18
C GLY A 198 11.99 17.61 -1.59
N MET A 199 13.03 18.25 -1.05
CA MET A 199 13.39 19.63 -1.38
C MET A 199 13.85 19.79 -2.83
N ASP A 200 14.55 18.81 -3.38
CA ASP A 200 14.99 18.81 -4.78
C ASP A 200 13.79 18.70 -5.74
N VAL A 201 12.83 17.83 -5.44
CA VAL A 201 11.55 17.75 -6.17
C VAL A 201 10.81 19.08 -6.12
N LEU A 202 10.73 19.72 -4.95
CA LEU A 202 10.10 21.04 -4.81
C LEU A 202 10.86 22.15 -5.55
N ARG A 203 12.19 22.09 -5.57
CA ARG A 203 13.02 23.06 -6.30
C ARG A 203 12.79 22.98 -7.81
N VAL A 204 12.66 21.77 -8.35
CA VAL A 204 12.29 21.56 -9.76
C VAL A 204 10.87 22.05 -10.03
N ALA A 205 9.91 21.76 -9.15
CA ALA A 205 8.51 22.09 -9.34
C ALA A 205 8.19 23.59 -9.20
N TRP A 206 8.81 24.28 -8.24
CA TRP A 206 8.48 25.68 -7.90
C TRP A 206 9.54 26.68 -8.37
N GLY A 207 10.76 26.24 -8.69
CA GLY A 207 11.83 27.10 -9.16
C GLY A 207 12.10 28.27 -8.20
N HIS A 208 11.98 29.49 -8.72
CA HIS A 208 12.22 30.73 -7.97
C HIS A 208 11.15 31.02 -6.89
N GLU A 209 9.99 30.37 -6.95
CA GLU A 209 8.92 30.54 -5.96
C GLU A 209 9.04 29.61 -4.75
N LEU A 210 10.09 28.78 -4.69
CA LEU A 210 10.29 27.80 -3.62
C LEU A 210 10.23 28.42 -2.22
N GLU A 211 11.06 29.44 -1.96
CA GLU A 211 11.15 30.07 -0.64
C GLU A 211 9.85 30.80 -0.22
N PRO A 212 9.21 31.63 -1.07
CA PRO A 212 7.90 32.21 -0.75
C PRO A 212 6.83 31.17 -0.43
N ARG A 213 6.73 30.09 -1.21
CA ARG A 213 5.73 29.03 -1.00
C ARG A 213 6.01 28.27 0.29
N LEU A 214 7.27 27.95 0.59
CA LEU A 214 7.66 27.32 1.86
C LEU A 214 7.38 28.23 3.06
N ALA A 215 7.59 29.55 2.94
CA ALA A 215 7.25 30.49 4.01
C ALA A 215 5.74 30.47 4.33
N LEU A 216 4.89 30.38 3.29
CA LEU A 216 3.44 30.26 3.45
C LEU A 216 3.05 28.93 4.14
N VAL A 217 3.64 27.81 3.70
CA VAL A 217 3.42 26.49 4.34
C VAL A 217 3.82 26.52 5.80
N ARG A 218 5.00 27.08 6.13
CA ARG A 218 5.46 27.21 7.52
C ARG A 218 4.51 28.07 8.35
N GLN A 219 3.99 29.16 7.79
CA GLN A 219 3.00 30.00 8.47
C GLN A 219 1.70 29.24 8.72
N TYR A 220 1.21 28.51 7.71
CA TYR A 220 0.02 27.68 7.82
C TYR A 220 0.15 26.62 8.90
N VAL A 221 1.24 25.83 8.88
CA VAL A 221 1.52 24.79 9.88
C VAL A 221 1.63 25.36 11.30
N ARG A 222 2.23 26.55 11.47
CA ARG A 222 2.28 27.23 12.78
C ARG A 222 0.91 27.61 13.33
N ASN A 223 -0.05 27.88 12.44
CA ASN A 223 -1.41 28.29 12.80
C ASN A 223 -2.35 27.09 12.98
N LEU A 224 -1.92 25.86 12.66
CA LEU A 224 -2.72 24.66 12.89
C LEU A 224 -2.94 24.42 14.40
N PRO A 225 -4.08 23.83 14.80
CA PRO A 225 -4.27 23.35 16.17
C PRO A 225 -3.13 22.42 16.59
N ALA A 226 -2.70 22.50 17.86
CA ALA A 226 -1.56 21.74 18.35
C ALA A 226 -1.66 20.23 18.06
N ALA A 227 -2.86 19.65 18.21
CA ALA A 227 -3.11 18.25 17.90
C ALA A 227 -2.93 17.91 16.40
N ALA A 228 -3.29 18.82 15.50
CA ALA A 228 -3.10 18.63 14.06
C ALA A 228 -1.64 18.78 13.66
N ARG A 229 -0.93 19.76 14.24
CA ARG A 229 0.51 19.94 14.03
C ARG A 229 1.30 18.72 14.49
N GLN A 230 1.03 18.21 15.69
CA GLN A 230 1.68 17.00 16.20
C GLN A 230 1.40 15.78 15.32
N LYS A 231 0.16 15.64 14.82
CA LYS A 231 -0.17 14.57 13.85
C LYS A 231 0.64 14.70 12.57
N LEU A 232 0.83 15.91 12.04
CA LEU A 232 1.62 16.14 10.83
C LEU A 232 3.13 15.85 11.07
N GLU A 233 3.67 16.28 12.21
CA GLU A 233 5.07 16.06 12.60
C GLU A 233 5.38 14.56 12.80
N ASN A 234 4.42 13.81 13.34
CA ASN A 234 4.58 12.38 13.64
C ASN A 234 4.05 11.46 12.53
N ALA A 235 3.46 11.99 11.46
CA ALA A 235 2.88 11.19 10.40
C ALA A 235 4.00 10.56 9.55
N VAL A 236 3.92 9.24 9.40
CA VAL A 236 4.82 8.46 8.53
C VAL A 236 4.02 7.95 7.34
N LEU A 237 4.46 8.29 6.13
CA LEU A 237 3.86 7.83 4.88
C LEU A 237 4.24 6.37 4.59
N PRO A 238 3.50 5.69 3.69
CA PRO A 238 3.92 4.40 3.15
C PRO A 238 5.38 4.47 2.65
N GLY A 239 6.21 3.53 3.10
CA GLY A 239 7.66 3.52 2.82
C GLY A 239 8.54 4.09 3.93
N GLY A 240 7.97 4.58 5.03
CA GLY A 240 8.74 5.03 6.21
C GLY A 240 9.19 6.49 6.15
N LYS A 241 8.78 7.24 5.12
CA LYS A 241 9.12 8.65 4.96
C LYS A 241 8.24 9.53 5.86
N LEU A 242 8.82 10.48 6.57
CA LEU A 242 8.05 11.47 7.33
C LEU A 242 7.22 12.33 6.38
N ALA A 243 5.95 12.57 6.72
CA ALA A 243 5.05 13.38 5.92
C ALA A 243 5.59 14.82 5.71
N ALA A 244 6.30 15.36 6.71
CA ALA A 244 6.95 16.66 6.63
C ALA A 244 8.11 16.72 5.62
N ASN A 245 8.67 15.58 5.21
CA ASN A 245 9.76 15.49 4.23
C ASN A 245 9.23 15.19 2.82
N ASP A 246 7.94 14.88 2.67
CA ASP A 246 7.36 14.54 1.38
C ASP A 246 6.93 15.77 0.57
N ALA A 247 7.37 15.82 -0.68
CA ALA A 247 7.09 16.95 -1.56
C ALA A 247 5.59 17.06 -1.88
N GLY A 248 4.89 15.93 -2.05
CA GLY A 248 3.45 15.91 -2.33
C GLY A 248 2.64 16.43 -1.14
N VAL A 249 3.00 16.03 0.08
CA VAL A 249 2.39 16.57 1.31
C VAL A 249 2.64 18.07 1.45
N ILE A 250 3.88 18.54 1.23
CA ILE A 250 4.19 19.98 1.28
C ILE A 250 3.39 20.78 0.24
N GLN A 251 3.23 20.23 -0.97
CA GLN A 251 2.38 20.83 -2.01
C GLN A 251 0.90 20.87 -1.60
N ALA A 252 0.38 19.80 -1.00
CA ALA A 252 -0.98 19.76 -0.50
C ALA A 252 -1.21 20.80 0.62
N LEU A 253 -0.27 20.92 1.55
CA LEU A 253 -0.31 21.95 2.61
C LEU A 253 -0.27 23.36 2.03
N HIS A 254 0.50 23.59 0.96
CA HIS A 254 0.51 24.87 0.26
C HIS A 254 -0.85 25.16 -0.37
N ALA A 255 -1.45 24.20 -1.07
CA ALA A 255 -2.77 24.35 -1.66
C ALA A 255 -3.84 24.66 -0.59
N GLU A 256 -3.78 23.96 0.55
CA GLU A 256 -4.68 24.22 1.68
C GLU A 256 -4.46 25.61 2.30
N ALA A 257 -3.20 26.05 2.42
CA ALA A 257 -2.86 27.38 2.90
C ALA A 257 -3.38 28.51 1.99
N VAL A 258 -3.38 28.29 0.67
CA VAL A 258 -3.95 29.23 -0.31
C VAL A 258 -5.49 29.15 -0.35
N GLY A 259 -6.07 28.00 -0.01
CA GLY A 259 -7.50 27.76 0.06
C GLY A 259 -8.13 27.35 -1.29
N PRO A 260 -9.44 27.03 -1.30
CA PRO A 260 -10.14 26.54 -2.50
C PRO A 260 -10.20 27.62 -3.59
N MET A 261 -9.94 27.27 -4.84
CA MET A 261 -9.96 28.21 -5.96
C MET A 261 -11.40 28.47 -6.45
N PRO A 262 -11.79 29.74 -6.68
CA PRO A 262 -13.07 30.08 -7.28
C PRO A 262 -13.11 29.65 -8.75
N THR A 263 -14.30 29.43 -9.28
CA THR A 263 -14.53 29.14 -10.71
C THR A 263 -15.49 30.15 -11.32
N GLY A 264 -15.39 30.36 -12.64
CA GLY A 264 -16.30 31.21 -13.41
C GLY A 264 -16.29 32.68 -12.96
N GLY A 265 -17.46 33.30 -12.81
CA GLY A 265 -17.59 34.71 -12.45
C GLY A 265 -16.95 35.11 -11.11
N ASN A 266 -16.81 34.17 -10.18
CA ASN A 266 -16.17 34.42 -8.89
C ASN A 266 -14.65 34.61 -9.00
N LEU A 267 -14.02 34.02 -10.03
CA LEU A 267 -12.59 34.20 -10.31
C LEU A 267 -12.27 35.66 -10.66
N ALA A 268 -13.05 36.26 -11.56
CA ALA A 268 -12.82 37.64 -12.00
C ALA A 268 -13.05 38.65 -10.87
N LEU A 269 -14.04 38.40 -10.00
CA LEU A 269 -14.31 39.23 -8.83
C LEU A 269 -13.15 39.20 -7.84
N GLU A 270 -12.66 38.00 -7.50
CA GLU A 270 -11.55 37.87 -6.54
C GLU A 270 -10.25 38.51 -7.06
N ILE A 271 -9.96 38.36 -8.37
CA ILE A 271 -8.84 39.05 -9.02
C ILE A 271 -9.00 40.57 -8.89
N ALA A 272 -10.19 41.11 -9.21
CA ALA A 272 -10.45 42.55 -9.16
C ALA A 272 -10.34 43.11 -7.73
N GLU A 273 -10.73 42.35 -6.71
CA GLU A 273 -10.58 42.72 -5.30
C GLU A 273 -9.11 42.84 -4.90
N ILE A 274 -8.28 41.87 -5.29
CA ILE A 274 -6.85 41.91 -4.99
C ILE A 274 -6.15 43.02 -5.77
N GLU A 275 -6.50 43.22 -7.05
CA GLU A 275 -5.99 44.34 -7.84
C GLU A 275 -6.41 45.70 -7.27
N HIS A 276 -7.62 45.79 -6.73
CA HIS A 276 -8.05 47.00 -6.04
C HIS A 276 -7.16 47.27 -4.82
N ALA A 277 -6.92 46.25 -3.99
CA ALA A 277 -5.99 46.37 -2.86
C ALA A 277 -4.57 46.75 -3.30
N LEU A 278 -4.08 46.22 -4.43
CA LEU A 278 -2.79 46.59 -5.01
C LEU A 278 -2.71 48.09 -5.35
N ARG A 279 -3.81 48.66 -5.86
CA ARG A 279 -3.89 50.06 -6.30
C ARG A 279 -4.15 51.03 -5.14
N THR A 280 -5.00 50.65 -4.18
CA THR A 280 -5.45 51.57 -3.11
C THR A 280 -4.69 51.39 -1.80
N ASP A 281 -4.23 50.18 -1.47
CA ASP A 281 -3.48 49.87 -0.25
C ASP A 281 -2.35 48.87 -0.55
N ARG A 282 -1.39 49.34 -1.37
CA ARG A 282 -0.21 48.55 -1.76
C ARG A 282 0.57 48.04 -0.56
N ALA A 283 0.56 48.77 0.56
CA ALA A 283 1.24 48.37 1.78
C ALA A 283 0.60 47.13 2.42
N ARG A 284 -0.73 47.00 2.38
CA ARG A 284 -1.43 45.78 2.83
C ARG A 284 -1.12 44.59 1.94
N TYR A 285 -1.14 44.77 0.61
CA TYR A 285 -0.78 43.70 -0.33
C TYR A 285 0.66 43.20 -0.10
N ASN A 286 1.63 44.12 -0.03
CA ASN A 286 3.04 43.77 0.19
C ASN A 286 3.29 43.05 1.52
N ARG A 287 2.47 43.32 2.55
CA ARG A 287 2.56 42.68 3.87
C ARG A 287 1.88 41.31 3.95
N SER A 288 1.11 40.91 2.93
CA SER A 288 0.35 39.66 2.94
C SER A 288 0.88 38.67 1.90
N PRO A 289 1.79 37.74 2.29
CA PRO A 289 2.25 36.66 1.42
C PRO A 289 1.11 35.79 0.90
N LEU A 290 0.08 35.56 1.74
CA LEU A 290 -1.10 34.79 1.35
C LEU A 290 -1.88 35.47 0.22
N MET A 291 -2.10 36.79 0.31
CA MET A 291 -2.78 37.54 -0.75
C MET A 291 -1.99 37.52 -2.06
N GLN A 292 -0.66 37.58 -1.99
CA GLN A 292 0.23 37.47 -3.16
C GLN A 292 0.17 36.08 -3.79
N ALA A 293 0.28 35.02 -2.99
CA ALA A 293 0.21 33.64 -3.47
C ALA A 293 -1.17 33.32 -4.07
N ARG A 294 -2.24 33.81 -3.43
CA ARG A 294 -3.61 33.69 -3.92
C ARG A 294 -3.76 34.38 -5.28
N TYR A 295 -3.27 35.62 -5.40
CA TYR A 295 -3.32 36.37 -6.65
C TYR A 295 -2.61 35.64 -7.80
N LEU A 296 -1.39 35.15 -7.57
CA LEU A 296 -0.64 34.39 -8.58
C LEU A 296 -1.40 33.13 -9.01
N ALA A 297 -1.98 32.38 -8.06
CA ALA A 297 -2.75 31.19 -8.38
C ALA A 297 -4.02 31.51 -9.20
N LEU A 298 -4.71 32.61 -8.89
CA LEU A 298 -5.88 33.07 -9.67
C LEU A 298 -5.49 33.49 -11.10
N LEU A 299 -4.33 34.14 -11.27
CA LEU A 299 -3.83 34.51 -12.59
C LEU A 299 -3.48 33.28 -13.44
N HIS A 300 -2.79 32.30 -12.87
CA HIS A 300 -2.52 31.02 -13.56
C HIS A 300 -3.81 30.35 -14.01
N LEU A 301 -4.82 30.25 -13.13
CA LEU A 301 -6.09 29.62 -13.48
C LEU A 301 -6.82 30.34 -14.62
N ARG A 302 -6.74 31.67 -14.68
CA ARG A 302 -7.34 32.48 -15.75
C ARG A 302 -6.61 32.32 -17.08
N ASP A 303 -5.29 32.23 -17.03
CA ASP A 303 -4.46 32.14 -18.24
C ASP A 303 -4.44 30.71 -18.82
N ASP A 304 -4.71 29.69 -17.98
CA ASP A 304 -4.82 28.28 -18.37
C ASP A 304 -6.23 27.87 -18.87
N SER A 305 -7.26 28.73 -18.67
CA SER A 305 -8.66 28.48 -19.05
C SER A 305 -9.03 29.06 -20.42
#